data_AF-A0A950EFU8-F1
#
_entry.id   AF-A0A950EFU8-F1
#
_cell.length_a   1.000
_cell.length_b   1.000
_cell.length_c   1.000
_cell.angle_alpha   90.00
_cell.angle_beta   90.00
_cell.angle_gamma   90.00
#
_symmetry.space_group_name_H-M   'P 1'
#
loop_
_entity.id
_entity.type
_entity.pdbx_description
1 polymer ?
#
loop_
_entity_poly.entity_id
_entity_poly.type
_entity_poly.pdbx_seq_one_letter_code
_entity_poly.pdbx_strand_id
1 'polypeptide(L)'
;MKNFARLVRFAWPYRARFGLSLVCALMVALLWSANISAVYPLLKILFYSENCQTWVAEKIVSMQTDLRVLDARLEEVAAITRLGDPTGPGLKQHFKEVHVRRDAVQFEVQARERQFEDDAPMLIHEKGANRAALEAWRRDLQVAEARLDELKRFSAQRPLDARSVSLEGRRSQLGHERRDLRNWLTRYQWLLPKIDRFLPHKGFQTLLLLIALIFVGIGTKGLFLFLQEVLVADIMQLTLFDIRNHFYRRTMALDLSSFNDQGSAELIARFTNDMDSLGQGLNTLLSKVIREPLRALSCLSMAMWLNWRLTCLALVLVPVSALTANRA
;
A
#
# COMPACT_ATOMS: atom_id res chain seq x y z
N MET A 1 -14.82 33.37 -4.39
CA MET A 1 -13.63 32.86 -5.13
C MET A 1 -13.07 33.80 -6.21
N LYS A 2 -13.89 34.63 -6.89
CA LYS A 2 -13.40 35.55 -7.96
C LYS A 2 -12.32 36.55 -7.50
N ASN A 3 -12.40 37.03 -6.27
CA ASN A 3 -11.41 37.98 -5.70
C ASN A 3 -10.05 37.30 -5.43
N PHE A 4 -10.06 36.04 -5.01
CA PHE A 4 -8.85 35.26 -4.78
C PHE A 4 -8.10 34.93 -6.07
N ALA A 5 -8.82 34.63 -7.16
CA ALA A 5 -8.20 34.43 -8.47
C ALA A 5 -7.49 35.70 -8.97
N ARG A 6 -7.99 36.90 -8.63
CA ARG A 6 -7.31 38.17 -8.94
C ARG A 6 -6.03 38.34 -8.12
N LEU A 7 -6.05 37.97 -6.84
CA LEU A 7 -4.87 38.00 -5.97
C LEU A 7 -3.76 37.07 -6.47
N VAL A 8 -4.11 35.84 -6.88
CA VAL A 8 -3.14 34.90 -7.47
C VAL A 8 -2.56 35.46 -8.78
N ARG A 9 -3.37 36.16 -9.57
CA ARG A 9 -2.91 36.82 -10.81
C ARG A 9 -1.92 37.96 -10.53
N PHE A 10 -2.02 38.62 -9.38
CA PHE A 10 -1.06 39.63 -8.93
C PHE A 10 0.28 39.01 -8.46
N ALA A 11 0.26 37.78 -7.95
CA ALA A 11 1.46 37.02 -7.60
C ALA A 11 2.14 36.33 -8.81
N TRP A 12 1.50 36.36 -10.00
CA TRP A 12 1.99 35.75 -11.24
C TRP A 12 3.39 36.21 -11.73
N PRO A 13 3.86 37.46 -11.47
CA PRO A 13 5.24 37.86 -11.80
C PRO A 13 6.30 36.93 -11.19
N TYR A 14 5.99 36.28 -10.06
CA TYR A 14 6.88 35.36 -9.35
C TYR A 14 6.65 33.89 -9.72
N ARG A 15 6.10 33.60 -10.91
CA ARG A 15 5.75 32.25 -11.39
C ARG A 15 6.85 31.19 -11.24
N ALA A 16 8.13 31.57 -11.37
CA ALA A 16 9.25 30.64 -11.21
C ALA A 16 9.37 30.16 -9.75
N ARG A 17 9.25 31.08 -8.79
CA ARG A 17 9.26 30.77 -7.35
C ARG A 17 8.01 30.00 -6.96
N PHE A 18 6.86 30.37 -7.51
CA PHE A 18 5.61 29.64 -7.31
C PHE A 18 5.69 28.19 -7.82
N GLY A 19 6.25 27.99 -9.02
CA GLY A 19 6.49 26.66 -9.58
C GLY A 19 7.44 25.83 -8.72
N LEU A 20 8.54 26.42 -8.24
CA LEU A 20 9.48 25.74 -7.34
C LEU A 20 8.82 25.37 -6.00
N SER A 21 7.97 26.23 -5.46
CA SER A 21 7.16 25.93 -4.27
C SER A 21 6.20 24.77 -4.51
N LEU A 22 5.54 24.72 -5.67
CA LEU A 22 4.66 23.62 -6.06
C LEU A 22 5.42 22.28 -6.14
N VAL A 23 6.62 22.28 -6.71
CA VAL A 23 7.49 21.10 -6.77
C VAL A 23 7.89 20.65 -5.36
N CYS A 24 8.26 21.56 -4.47
CA CYS A 24 8.54 21.23 -3.07
C CYS A 24 7.29 20.66 -2.39
N ALA A 25 6.10 21.24 -2.63
CA ALA A 25 4.84 20.76 -2.08
C ALA A 25 4.52 19.32 -2.53
N LEU A 26 4.74 19.02 -3.81
CA LEU A 26 4.61 17.69 -4.38
C LEU A 26 5.58 16.70 -3.72
N MET A 27 6.86 17.07 -3.57
CA MET A 27 7.85 16.23 -2.90
C MET A 27 7.47 15.95 -1.44
N VAL A 28 7.00 16.97 -0.71
CA VAL A 28 6.49 16.81 0.66
C VAL A 28 5.29 15.86 0.70
N ALA A 29 4.38 15.94 -0.27
CA ALA A 29 3.23 15.05 -0.37
C ALA A 29 3.64 13.60 -0.60
N LEU A 30 4.55 13.35 -1.54
CA LEU A 30 5.09 12.02 -1.84
C LEU A 30 5.82 11.42 -0.63
N LEU A 31 6.65 12.23 0.06
CA LEU A 31 7.36 11.82 1.27
C LEU A 31 6.40 11.50 2.43
N TRP A 32 5.23 12.14 2.50
CA TRP A 32 4.18 11.81 3.47
C TRP A 32 3.67 10.38 3.25
N SER A 33 3.37 10.02 2.00
CA SER A 33 2.92 8.68 1.62
C SER A 33 3.99 7.61 1.84
N ALA A 34 5.25 7.91 1.49
CA ALA A 34 6.38 7.01 1.70
C ALA A 34 6.61 6.73 3.19
N ASN A 35 6.53 7.76 4.04
CA ASN A 35 6.72 7.61 5.48
C ASN A 35 5.66 6.68 6.11
N ILE A 36 4.37 6.86 5.77
CA ILE A 36 3.31 5.95 6.24
C ILE A 36 3.57 4.51 5.80
N SER A 37 3.96 4.31 4.54
CA SER A 37 4.26 2.98 4.03
C SER A 37 5.46 2.33 4.72
N ALA A 38 6.42 3.11 5.20
CA ALA A 38 7.60 2.62 5.92
C ALA A 38 7.28 2.19 7.36
N VAL A 39 6.19 2.69 7.96
CA VAL A 39 5.76 2.28 9.30
C VAL A 39 5.27 0.83 9.33
N TYR A 40 4.59 0.35 8.28
CA TYR A 40 4.08 -1.03 8.24
C TYR A 40 5.19 -2.10 8.41
N PRO A 41 6.28 -2.11 7.62
CA PRO A 41 7.36 -3.06 7.81
C PRO A 41 8.07 -2.86 9.16
N LEU A 42 8.19 -1.63 9.67
CA LEU A 42 8.74 -1.37 11.00
C LEU A 42 7.91 -2.06 12.10
N LEU A 43 6.58 -1.89 12.06
CA LEU A 43 5.64 -2.52 12.99
C LEU A 43 5.77 -4.05 12.92
N LYS A 44 5.85 -4.60 11.71
CA LYS A 44 5.99 -6.03 11.50
C LYS A 44 7.28 -6.57 12.12
N ILE A 45 8.41 -5.89 11.93
CA ILE A 45 9.70 -6.29 12.50
C ILE A 45 9.67 -6.17 14.03
N LEU A 46 9.08 -5.09 14.57
CA LEU A 46 9.03 -4.83 16.01
C LEU A 46 8.17 -5.84 16.77
N PHE A 47 7.01 -6.23 16.22
CA PHE A 47 6.05 -7.08 16.90
C PHE A 47 6.17 -8.58 16.59
N TYR A 48 6.70 -8.95 15.41
CA TYR A 48 6.78 -10.38 15.03
C TYR A 48 8.14 -11.02 15.29
N SER A 49 9.12 -10.30 15.86
CA SER A 49 10.41 -10.80 16.39
C SER A 49 11.34 -11.53 15.40
N GLU A 50 10.90 -11.80 14.18
CA GLU A 50 11.68 -12.50 13.17
C GLU A 50 12.22 -11.53 12.12
N ASN A 51 13.49 -11.75 11.78
CA ASN A 51 14.25 -10.98 10.82
C ASN A 51 13.47 -10.83 9.49
N CYS A 52 13.51 -9.66 8.86
CA CYS A 52 12.82 -9.43 7.58
C CYS A 52 13.22 -10.47 6.52
N GLN A 53 14.49 -10.91 6.55
CA GLN A 53 14.99 -11.99 5.70
C GLN A 53 14.28 -13.33 5.95
N THR A 54 14.08 -13.73 7.21
CA THR A 54 13.39 -14.99 7.56
C THR A 54 11.92 -14.90 7.22
N TRP A 55 11.27 -13.76 7.48
CA TRP A 55 9.88 -13.54 7.08
C TRP A 55 9.67 -13.64 5.56
N VAL A 56 10.55 -13.04 4.77
CA VAL A 56 10.48 -13.12 3.30
C VAL A 56 10.75 -14.56 2.83
N ALA A 57 11.75 -15.24 3.41
CA ALA A 57 12.06 -16.63 3.07
C ALA A 57 10.89 -17.57 3.40
N GLU A 58 10.26 -17.44 4.57
CA GLU A 58 9.07 -18.18 4.96
C GLU A 58 7.91 -17.90 4.00
N LYS A 59 7.71 -16.63 3.61
CA LYS A 59 6.66 -16.27 2.66
C LYS A 59 6.90 -16.89 1.27
N ILE A 60 8.15 -16.99 0.83
CA ILE A 60 8.53 -17.69 -0.41
C ILE A 60 8.18 -19.18 -0.31
N VAL A 61 8.54 -19.86 0.78
CA VAL A 61 8.24 -21.28 0.99
C VAL A 61 6.73 -21.54 1.03
N SER A 62 5.98 -20.70 1.74
CA SER A 62 4.52 -20.74 1.77
C SER A 62 3.92 -20.58 0.36
N MET A 63 4.35 -19.56 -0.41
CA MET A 63 3.85 -19.34 -1.77
C MET A 63 4.21 -20.47 -2.74
N GLN A 64 5.39 -21.09 -2.59
CA GLN A 64 5.77 -22.28 -3.36
C GLN A 64 4.86 -23.46 -3.06
N THR A 65 4.46 -23.64 -1.80
CA THR A 65 3.54 -24.70 -1.38
C THR A 65 2.15 -24.48 -1.96
N ASP A 66 1.63 -23.26 -1.86
CA ASP A 66 0.35 -22.87 -2.43
C ASP A 66 0.32 -23.07 -3.96
N LEU A 67 1.43 -22.80 -4.65
CA LEU A 67 1.57 -23.13 -6.07
C LEU A 67 1.51 -24.64 -6.33
N ARG A 68 2.21 -25.46 -5.55
CA ARG A 68 2.14 -26.94 -5.67
C ARG A 68 0.71 -27.45 -5.45
N VAL A 69 -0.02 -26.87 -4.49
CA VAL A 69 -1.43 -27.16 -4.24
C VAL A 69 -2.29 -26.83 -5.46
N LEU A 70 -2.11 -25.64 -6.05
CA LEU A 70 -2.84 -25.24 -7.26
C LEU A 70 -2.49 -26.09 -8.48
N ASP A 71 -1.22 -26.41 -8.68
CA ASP A 71 -0.75 -27.30 -9.75
C ASP A 71 -1.35 -28.71 -9.59
N ALA A 72 -1.37 -29.24 -8.37
CA ALA A 72 -2.00 -30.52 -8.09
C ALA A 72 -3.51 -30.51 -8.39
N ARG A 73 -4.25 -29.45 -8.02
CA ARG A 73 -5.66 -29.29 -8.38
C ARG A 73 -5.87 -29.22 -9.89
N LEU A 74 -5.02 -28.49 -10.61
CA LEU A 74 -5.07 -28.41 -12.08
C LEU A 74 -4.82 -29.77 -12.75
N GLU A 75 -3.90 -30.57 -12.21
CA GLU A 75 -3.67 -31.94 -12.66
C GLU A 75 -4.91 -32.82 -12.48
N GLU A 76 -5.59 -32.73 -11.32
CA GLU A 76 -6.81 -33.51 -11.08
C GLU A 76 -7.96 -33.09 -12.02
N VAL A 77 -8.14 -31.78 -12.25
CA VAL A 77 -9.12 -31.28 -13.23
C VAL A 77 -8.81 -31.81 -14.64
N ALA A 78 -7.53 -31.85 -15.02
CA ALA A 78 -7.09 -32.41 -16.30
C ALA A 78 -7.31 -33.94 -16.36
N ALA A 79 -7.07 -34.66 -15.25
CA ALA A 79 -7.31 -36.10 -15.15
C ALA A 79 -8.80 -36.43 -15.29
N ILE A 80 -9.68 -35.68 -14.62
CA ILE A 80 -11.15 -35.81 -14.77
C ILE A 80 -11.57 -35.56 -16.22
N THR A 81 -11.01 -34.53 -16.87
CA THR A 81 -11.31 -34.21 -18.27
C THR A 81 -10.91 -35.35 -19.22
N ARG A 82 -9.79 -36.04 -18.94
CA ARG A 82 -9.30 -37.17 -19.74
C ARG A 82 -10.08 -38.46 -19.48
N LEU A 83 -10.41 -38.75 -18.22
CA LEU A 83 -11.07 -39.98 -17.79
C LEU A 83 -12.59 -39.95 -18.00
N GLY A 84 -13.17 -38.76 -18.16
CA GLY A 84 -14.56 -38.59 -18.58
C GLY A 84 -15.59 -38.88 -17.49
N ASP A 85 -16.34 -39.98 -17.64
CA ASP A 85 -17.50 -40.30 -16.82
C ASP A 85 -17.13 -40.57 -15.34
N PRO A 86 -17.71 -39.87 -14.33
CA PRO A 86 -17.37 -40.06 -12.93
C PRO A 86 -17.92 -41.35 -12.35
N THR A 87 -18.84 -42.01 -13.03
CA THR A 87 -19.26 -43.37 -12.69
C THR A 87 -18.38 -44.44 -13.35
N GLY A 88 -17.52 -44.05 -14.29
CA GLY A 88 -16.62 -44.91 -15.02
C GLY A 88 -15.56 -45.58 -14.14
N PRO A 89 -15.09 -46.77 -14.52
CA PRO A 89 -14.10 -47.53 -13.75
C PRO A 89 -12.76 -46.78 -13.63
N GLY A 90 -12.36 -46.03 -14.67
CA GLY A 90 -11.11 -45.27 -14.69
C GLY A 90 -11.04 -44.18 -13.63
N LEU A 91 -12.10 -43.36 -13.47
CA LEU A 91 -12.09 -42.31 -12.45
C LEU A 91 -12.25 -42.88 -11.03
N LYS A 92 -13.00 -43.97 -10.86
CA LYS A 92 -13.11 -44.67 -9.57
C LYS A 92 -11.77 -45.25 -9.12
N GLN A 93 -11.01 -45.84 -10.03
CA GLN A 93 -9.68 -46.34 -9.75
C GLN A 93 -8.74 -45.20 -9.38
N HIS A 94 -8.71 -44.13 -10.18
CA HIS A 94 -7.92 -42.93 -9.89
C HIS A 94 -8.27 -42.31 -8.53
N PHE A 95 -9.55 -42.23 -8.18
CA PHE A 95 -10.00 -41.76 -6.87
C PHE A 95 -9.46 -42.62 -5.73
N LYS A 96 -9.48 -43.96 -5.89
CA LYS A 96 -8.92 -44.89 -4.91
C LYS A 96 -7.41 -44.72 -4.77
N GLU A 97 -6.69 -44.58 -5.88
CA GLU A 97 -5.25 -44.36 -5.89
C GLU A 97 -4.86 -43.07 -5.17
N VAL A 98 -5.55 -41.95 -5.47
CA VAL A 98 -5.32 -40.66 -4.81
C VAL A 98 -5.66 -40.73 -3.31
N HIS A 99 -6.74 -41.44 -2.93
CA HIS A 99 -7.11 -41.63 -1.53
C HIS A 99 -6.03 -42.39 -0.75
N VAL A 100 -5.58 -43.54 -1.28
CA VAL A 100 -4.53 -44.36 -0.66
C VAL A 100 -3.23 -43.57 -0.52
N ARG A 101 -2.86 -42.79 -1.55
CA ARG A 101 -1.65 -41.97 -1.52
C ARG A 101 -1.72 -40.90 -0.42
N ARG A 102 -2.88 -40.26 -0.24
CA ARG A 102 -3.09 -39.28 0.85
C ARG A 102 -2.99 -39.95 2.23
N ASP A 103 -3.60 -41.12 2.40
CA ASP A 103 -3.56 -41.85 3.67
C ASP A 103 -2.13 -42.30 4.04
N ALA A 104 -1.33 -42.71 3.05
CA ALA A 104 0.08 -43.05 3.24
C ALA A 104 0.88 -41.84 3.76
N VAL A 105 0.73 -40.67 3.11
CA VAL A 105 1.42 -39.43 3.53
C VAL A 105 0.93 -38.98 4.92
N GLN A 106 -0.37 -39.09 5.19
CA GLN A 106 -0.93 -38.75 6.50
C GLN A 106 -0.37 -39.63 7.61
N PHE A 107 -0.24 -40.94 7.35
CA PHE A 107 0.36 -41.88 8.30
C PHE A 107 1.83 -41.52 8.59
N GLU A 108 2.61 -41.18 7.56
CA GLU A 108 4.01 -40.76 7.74
C GLU A 108 4.14 -39.46 8.53
N VAL A 109 3.27 -38.48 8.29
CA VAL A 109 3.22 -37.24 9.09
C VAL A 109 2.95 -37.56 10.55
N GLN A 110 1.92 -38.35 10.85
CA GLN A 110 1.56 -38.72 12.22
C GLN A 110 2.67 -39.52 12.92
N ALA A 111 3.35 -40.42 12.21
CA ALA A 111 4.48 -41.17 12.73
C ALA A 111 5.63 -40.23 13.15
N ARG A 112 5.93 -39.22 12.34
CA ARG A 112 6.97 -38.23 12.62
C ARG A 112 6.58 -37.23 13.72
N GLU A 113 5.30 -36.88 13.83
CA GLU A 113 4.80 -36.06 14.95
C GLU A 113 5.03 -36.77 16.29
N ARG A 114 4.70 -38.08 16.36
CA ARG A 114 4.95 -38.89 17.56
C ARG A 114 6.44 -38.99 17.91
N GLN A 115 7.29 -39.24 16.92
CA GLN A 115 8.75 -39.24 17.13
C GLN A 115 9.25 -37.91 17.70
N PHE A 116 8.69 -36.79 17.23
CA PHE A 116 9.06 -35.46 17.74
C PHE A 116 8.55 -35.19 19.16
N GLU A 117 7.43 -35.78 19.57
CA GLU A 117 6.90 -35.69 20.94
C GLU A 117 7.67 -36.58 21.93
N ASP A 118 8.09 -37.77 21.50
CA ASP A 118 8.78 -38.75 22.34
C ASP A 118 10.27 -38.41 22.59
N ASP A 119 10.92 -37.66 21.70
CA ASP A 119 12.34 -37.31 21.80
C ASP A 119 12.61 -36.11 22.75
N ALA A 120 13.24 -36.36 23.92
CA ALA A 120 13.74 -35.36 24.87
C ALA A 120 15.24 -35.56 25.22
N PRO A 121 15.99 -34.53 25.68
CA PRO A 121 16.07 -33.16 25.20
C PRO A 121 17.10 -33.08 24.05
N MET A 122 16.63 -32.96 22.80
CA MET A 122 17.52 -32.70 21.66
C MET A 122 18.22 -31.34 21.77
N LEU A 123 19.42 -31.25 21.20
CA LEU A 123 20.11 -29.97 21.00
C LEU A 123 19.23 -29.03 20.16
N ILE A 124 19.28 -27.73 20.44
CA ILE A 124 18.44 -26.70 19.80
C ILE A 124 18.52 -26.76 18.26
N HIS A 125 19.71 -27.06 17.71
CA HIS A 125 19.92 -27.19 16.27
C HIS A 125 19.26 -28.43 15.66
N GLU A 126 19.32 -29.58 16.33
CA GLU A 126 18.67 -30.82 15.87
C GLU A 126 17.14 -30.70 15.93
N LYS A 127 16.64 -30.06 17.00
CA LYS A 127 15.21 -29.74 17.13
C LYS A 127 14.72 -28.84 16.00
N GLY A 128 15.53 -27.87 15.57
CA GLY A 128 15.22 -26.99 14.44
C GLY A 128 15.17 -27.73 13.10
N ALA A 129 16.16 -28.58 12.82
CA ALA A 129 16.20 -29.38 11.59
C ALA A 129 15.04 -30.39 11.51
N ASN A 130 14.73 -31.08 12.61
CA ASN A 130 13.60 -32.01 12.68
C ASN A 130 12.25 -31.31 12.53
N ARG A 131 12.09 -30.11 13.10
CA ARG A 131 10.89 -29.29 12.91
C ARG A 131 10.72 -28.86 11.46
N ALA A 132 11.78 -28.40 10.80
CA ALA A 132 11.74 -28.01 9.38
C ALA A 132 11.39 -29.20 8.47
N ALA A 133 11.92 -30.40 8.79
CA ALA A 133 11.58 -31.63 8.09
C ALA A 133 10.11 -32.01 8.30
N LEU A 134 9.61 -31.96 9.53
CA LEU A 134 8.20 -32.23 9.84
C LEU A 134 7.26 -31.26 9.11
N GLU A 135 7.60 -29.98 9.06
CA GLU A 135 6.84 -28.99 8.30
C GLU A 135 6.86 -29.27 6.79
N ALA A 136 7.93 -29.84 6.24
CA ALA A 136 7.96 -30.26 4.83
C ALA A 136 6.95 -31.39 4.56
N TRP A 137 6.86 -32.37 5.45
CA TRP A 137 5.87 -33.44 5.37
C TRP A 137 4.44 -32.93 5.51
N ARG A 138 4.18 -31.97 6.42
CA ARG A 138 2.87 -31.31 6.54
C ARG A 138 2.47 -30.59 5.26
N ARG A 139 3.42 -29.92 4.58
CA ARG A 139 3.17 -29.29 3.27
C ARG A 139 2.83 -30.32 2.18
N ASP A 140 3.51 -31.46 2.16
CA ASP A 140 3.22 -32.53 1.20
C ASP A 140 1.84 -33.17 1.46
N LEU A 141 1.45 -33.32 2.73
CA LEU A 141 0.09 -33.73 3.10
C LEU A 141 -0.95 -32.72 2.60
N GLN A 142 -0.72 -31.42 2.79
CA GLN A 142 -1.61 -30.37 2.29
C GLN A 142 -1.82 -30.45 0.76
N VAL A 143 -0.78 -30.81 0.00
CA VAL A 143 -0.88 -31.05 -1.45
C VAL A 143 -1.71 -32.30 -1.75
N ALA A 144 -1.51 -33.40 -1.01
CA ALA A 144 -2.27 -34.64 -1.19
C ALA A 144 -3.76 -34.47 -0.84
N GLU A 145 -4.08 -33.76 0.24
CA GLU A 145 -5.44 -33.39 0.63
C GLU A 145 -6.11 -32.54 -0.45
N ALA A 146 -5.40 -31.56 -1.00
CA ALA A 146 -5.95 -30.70 -2.06
C ALA A 146 -6.32 -31.47 -3.33
N ARG A 147 -5.58 -32.53 -3.69
CA ARG A 147 -5.93 -33.43 -4.81
C ARG A 147 -7.25 -34.15 -4.52
N LEU A 148 -7.34 -34.76 -3.34
CA LEU A 148 -8.52 -35.52 -2.93
C LEU A 148 -9.77 -34.64 -2.84
N ASP A 149 -9.63 -33.44 -2.29
CA ASP A 149 -10.73 -32.48 -2.16
C ASP A 149 -11.27 -32.03 -3.51
N GLU A 150 -10.40 -31.78 -4.49
CA GLU A 150 -10.85 -31.41 -5.83
C GLU A 150 -11.62 -32.59 -6.47
N LEU A 151 -11.12 -33.82 -6.35
CA LEU A 151 -11.84 -35.02 -6.83
C LEU A 151 -13.20 -35.21 -6.13
N LYS A 152 -13.27 -35.04 -4.80
CA LYS A 152 -14.52 -35.15 -4.03
C LYS A 152 -15.57 -34.13 -4.46
N ARG A 153 -15.16 -32.90 -4.79
CA ARG A 153 -16.09 -31.87 -5.28
C ARG A 153 -16.77 -32.28 -6.58
N PHE A 154 -16.05 -32.96 -7.46
CA PHE A 154 -16.60 -33.44 -8.74
C PHE A 154 -17.44 -34.72 -8.58
N SER A 155 -17.06 -35.65 -7.70
CA SER A 155 -17.84 -36.86 -7.46
C SER A 155 -19.17 -36.60 -6.75
N ALA A 156 -19.29 -35.49 -6.00
CA ALA A 156 -20.53 -35.07 -5.35
C ALA A 156 -21.59 -34.49 -6.32
N GLN A 157 -21.24 -34.18 -7.58
CA GLN A 157 -22.15 -33.62 -8.59
C GLN A 157 -22.78 -34.72 -9.47
N ARG A 158 -24.12 -34.86 -9.47
CA ARG A 158 -24.94 -35.80 -10.30
C ARG A 158 -25.06 -35.33 -11.79
N PRO A 159 -25.53 -36.16 -12.76
CA PRO A 159 -24.87 -36.34 -14.06
C PRO A 159 -25.06 -35.23 -15.12
N LEU A 160 -23.92 -34.94 -15.76
CA LEU A 160 -23.62 -34.75 -17.19
C LEU A 160 -24.31 -33.81 -18.18
N ASP A 161 -25.43 -33.15 -17.91
CA ASP A 161 -26.04 -32.33 -19.00
C ASP A 161 -25.53 -30.89 -19.12
N ALA A 162 -24.50 -30.49 -18.36
CA ALA A 162 -23.90 -29.14 -18.44
C ALA A 162 -22.35 -29.12 -18.47
N ARG A 163 -21.71 -30.24 -18.84
CA ARG A 163 -20.38 -30.60 -18.31
C ARG A 163 -19.12 -30.13 -19.04
N SER A 164 -19.23 -29.38 -20.14
CA SER A 164 -18.06 -28.66 -20.71
C SER A 164 -17.84 -27.28 -20.09
N VAL A 165 -18.90 -26.62 -19.60
CA VAL A 165 -18.84 -25.22 -19.15
C VAL A 165 -18.35 -25.07 -17.69
N SER A 166 -18.45 -26.09 -16.83
CA SER A 166 -17.98 -26.02 -15.43
C SER A 166 -16.49 -26.38 -15.23
N LEU A 167 -15.96 -27.37 -15.94
CA LEU A 167 -14.56 -27.81 -15.83
C LEU A 167 -13.59 -26.82 -16.45
N GLU A 168 -13.94 -26.26 -17.62
CA GLU A 168 -13.12 -25.27 -18.31
C GLU A 168 -13.10 -23.94 -17.55
N GLY A 169 -14.24 -23.53 -16.96
CA GLY A 169 -14.33 -22.42 -16.03
C GLY A 169 -13.47 -22.62 -14.77
N ARG A 170 -13.50 -23.80 -14.17
CA ARG A 170 -12.68 -24.13 -12.99
C ARG A 170 -11.19 -24.16 -13.32
N ARG A 171 -10.81 -24.74 -14.46
CA ARG A 171 -9.43 -24.77 -14.95
C ARG A 171 -8.91 -23.37 -15.23
N SER A 172 -9.70 -22.50 -15.86
CA SER A 172 -9.32 -21.12 -16.12
C SER A 172 -9.17 -20.33 -14.81
N GLN A 173 -10.10 -20.47 -13.86
CA GLN A 173 -10.01 -19.85 -12.53
C GLN A 173 -8.73 -20.26 -11.79
N LEU A 174 -8.46 -21.57 -11.67
CA LEU A 174 -7.25 -22.07 -11.03
C LEU A 174 -5.98 -21.60 -11.77
N GLY A 175 -6.06 -21.50 -13.10
CA GLY A 175 -4.99 -20.95 -13.93
C GLY A 175 -4.74 -19.45 -13.71
N HIS A 176 -5.78 -18.66 -13.43
CA HIS A 176 -5.64 -17.25 -13.02
C HIS A 176 -5.00 -17.14 -11.64
N GLU A 177 -5.52 -17.85 -10.63
CA GLU A 177 -4.98 -17.86 -9.26
C GLU A 177 -3.50 -18.28 -9.25
N ARG A 178 -3.15 -19.33 -10.02
CA ARG A 178 -1.76 -19.78 -10.19
C ARG A 178 -0.86 -18.71 -10.81
N ARG A 179 -1.33 -18.02 -11.86
CA ARG A 179 -0.55 -16.95 -12.51
C ARG A 179 -0.31 -15.78 -11.57
N ASP A 180 -1.34 -15.36 -10.86
CA ASP A 180 -1.25 -14.26 -9.89
C ASP A 180 -0.28 -14.60 -8.77
N LEU A 181 -0.39 -15.80 -8.19
CA LEU A 181 0.48 -16.26 -7.13
C LEU A 181 1.93 -16.41 -7.60
N ARG A 182 2.14 -16.92 -8.82
CA ARG A 182 3.47 -17.00 -9.46
C ARG A 182 4.09 -15.63 -9.65
N ASN A 183 3.32 -14.65 -10.11
CA ASN A 183 3.81 -13.29 -10.28
C ASN A 183 4.26 -12.69 -8.95
N TRP A 184 3.51 -12.92 -7.87
CA TRP A 184 3.92 -12.51 -6.53
C TRP A 184 5.19 -13.23 -6.09
N LEU A 185 5.27 -14.56 -6.26
CA LEU A 185 6.47 -15.34 -5.92
C LEU A 185 7.71 -14.81 -6.64
N THR A 186 7.62 -14.53 -7.94
CA THR A 186 8.74 -13.95 -8.71
C THR A 186 9.17 -12.59 -8.17
N ARG A 187 8.23 -11.75 -7.75
CA ARG A 187 8.56 -10.46 -7.09
C ARG A 187 9.29 -10.69 -5.77
N TYR A 188 8.82 -11.61 -4.93
CA TYR A 188 9.48 -11.93 -3.66
C TYR A 188 10.87 -12.54 -3.87
N GLN A 189 11.04 -13.44 -4.84
CA GLN A 189 12.35 -14.02 -5.20
C GLN A 189 13.32 -12.98 -5.76
N TRP A 190 12.83 -11.99 -6.50
CA TRP A 190 13.67 -10.88 -6.97
C TRP A 190 14.03 -9.89 -5.87
N LEU A 191 13.13 -9.70 -4.89
CA LEU A 191 13.35 -8.84 -3.73
C LEU A 191 14.33 -9.46 -2.74
N LEU A 192 14.28 -10.78 -2.50
CA LEU A 192 15.10 -11.47 -1.51
C LEU A 192 16.62 -11.17 -1.64
N PRO A 193 17.29 -11.33 -2.80
CA PRO A 193 18.72 -11.03 -2.93
C PRO A 193 19.05 -9.54 -2.79
N LYS A 194 18.10 -8.65 -3.12
CA LYS A 194 18.28 -7.21 -2.88
C LYS A 194 18.19 -6.88 -1.41
N ILE A 195 17.23 -7.48 -0.71
CA ILE A 195 17.06 -7.35 0.72
C ILE A 195 18.33 -7.88 1.41
N ASP A 196 18.83 -9.04 1.01
CA ASP A 196 20.02 -9.66 1.60
C ASP A 196 21.30 -8.84 1.38
N ARG A 197 21.40 -8.14 0.24
CA ARG A 197 22.53 -7.23 -0.06
C ARG A 197 22.48 -5.92 0.73
N PHE A 198 21.30 -5.38 1.00
CA PHE A 198 21.13 -4.06 1.61
C PHE A 198 20.80 -4.11 3.11
N LEU A 199 20.28 -5.23 3.63
CA LEU A 199 19.93 -5.38 5.04
C LEU A 199 20.97 -6.23 5.79
N PRO A 200 21.47 -5.76 6.93
CA PRO A 200 22.37 -6.55 7.78
C PRO A 200 21.64 -7.74 8.43
N HIS A 201 22.32 -8.88 8.49
CA HIS A 201 21.76 -10.17 8.92
C HIS A 201 21.27 -10.23 10.38
N LYS A 202 21.58 -9.22 11.21
CA LYS A 202 21.08 -9.14 12.59
C LYS A 202 19.81 -8.30 12.63
N GLY A 203 18.72 -8.86 13.16
CA GLY A 203 17.41 -8.18 13.25
C GLY A 203 17.47 -6.77 13.86
N PHE A 204 18.28 -6.58 14.91
CA PHE A 204 18.49 -5.27 15.53
C PHE A 204 19.17 -4.24 14.60
N GLN A 205 20.15 -4.67 13.80
CA GLN A 205 20.83 -3.76 12.86
C GLN A 205 19.92 -3.39 11.69
N THR A 206 19.08 -4.33 11.23
CA THR A 206 18.04 -4.07 10.23
C THR A 206 17.03 -3.05 10.76
N LEU A 207 16.58 -3.20 12.01
CA LEU A 207 15.69 -2.24 12.66
C LEU A 207 16.34 -0.85 12.73
N LEU A 208 17.60 -0.78 13.17
CA LEU A 208 18.33 0.48 13.29
C LEU A 208 18.54 1.17 11.94
N LEU A 209 18.85 0.42 10.88
CA LEU A 209 18.95 0.94 9.52
C LEU A 209 17.60 1.47 9.02
N LEU A 210 16.51 0.73 9.25
CA LEU A 210 15.18 1.15 8.83
C LEU A 210 14.72 2.40 9.58
N ILE A 211 14.98 2.48 10.89
CA ILE A 211 14.77 3.69 11.69
C ILE A 211 15.62 4.85 11.15
N ALA A 212 16.91 4.63 10.87
CA ALA A 212 17.78 5.66 10.29
C ALA A 212 17.24 6.15 8.94
N LEU A 213 16.77 5.26 8.07
CA LEU A 213 16.18 5.61 6.78
C LEU A 213 14.88 6.42 6.95
N ILE A 214 14.03 6.05 7.92
CA ILE A 214 12.83 6.82 8.27
C ILE A 214 13.23 8.22 8.77
N PHE A 215 14.22 8.31 9.65
CA PHE A 215 14.74 9.59 10.16
C PHE A 215 15.27 10.49 9.04
N VAL A 216 16.08 9.94 8.13
CA VAL A 216 16.57 10.64 6.94
C VAL A 216 15.38 11.12 6.09
N GLY A 217 14.39 10.25 5.84
CA GLY A 217 13.18 10.62 5.09
C GLY A 217 12.36 11.73 5.75
N ILE A 218 12.23 11.72 7.09
CA ILE A 218 11.58 12.79 7.85
C ILE A 218 12.39 14.09 7.76
N GLY A 219 13.72 14.01 7.87
CA GLY A 219 14.62 15.16 7.74
C GLY A 219 14.53 15.79 6.35
N THR A 220 14.62 14.99 5.29
CA THR A 220 14.46 15.44 3.90
C THR A 220 13.08 16.06 3.66
N LYS A 221 12.02 15.45 4.20
CA LYS A 221 10.66 16.02 4.17
C LYS A 221 10.59 17.38 4.87
N GLY A 222 11.21 17.49 6.04
CA GLY A 222 11.29 18.75 6.80
C GLY A 222 12.01 19.84 6.01
N LEU A 223 13.10 19.49 5.32
CA LEU A 223 13.82 20.41 4.45
C LEU A 223 12.93 20.94 3.32
N PHE A 224 12.27 20.07 2.57
CA PHE A 224 11.37 20.51 1.49
C PHE A 224 10.17 21.32 1.99
N LEU A 225 9.66 21.00 3.19
CA LEU A 225 8.58 21.75 3.82
C LEU A 225 9.05 23.16 4.19
N PHE A 226 10.23 23.28 4.79
CA PHE A 226 10.85 24.57 5.11
C PHE A 226 11.10 25.40 3.85
N LEU A 227 11.72 24.83 2.82
CA LEU A 227 11.94 25.50 1.53
C LEU A 227 10.62 26.00 0.96
N GLN A 228 9.59 25.15 0.93
CA GLN A 228 8.28 25.53 0.43
C GLN A 228 7.71 26.74 1.19
N GLU A 229 7.79 26.75 2.52
CA GLU A 229 7.26 27.84 3.35
C GLU A 229 8.01 29.15 3.15
N VAL A 230 9.34 29.10 3.08
CA VAL A 230 10.18 30.26 2.76
C VAL A 230 9.82 30.82 1.39
N LEU A 231 9.71 29.97 0.37
CA LEU A 231 9.34 30.40 -0.98
C LEU A 231 7.97 31.07 -1.03
N VAL A 232 6.98 30.53 -0.30
CA VAL A 232 5.64 31.14 -0.22
C VAL A 232 5.69 32.48 0.51
N ALA A 233 6.43 32.56 1.62
CA ALA A 233 6.59 33.80 2.38
C ALA A 233 7.25 34.90 1.53
N ASP A 234 8.29 34.55 0.76
CA ASP A 234 8.94 35.47 -0.17
C ASP A 234 7.97 36.00 -1.23
N ILE A 235 7.20 35.13 -1.87
CA ILE A 235 6.20 35.52 -2.87
C ILE A 235 5.14 36.43 -2.24
N MET A 236 4.67 36.10 -1.05
CA MET A 236 3.70 36.90 -0.31
C MET A 236 4.23 38.30 -0.03
N GLN A 237 5.45 38.39 0.51
CA GLN A 237 6.04 39.67 0.90
C GLN A 237 6.28 40.57 -0.30
N LEU A 238 6.77 40.01 -1.41
CA LEU A 238 6.96 40.75 -2.65
C LEU A 238 5.63 41.22 -3.26
N THR A 239 4.62 40.35 -3.25
CA THR A 239 3.27 40.72 -3.74
C THR A 239 2.66 41.83 -2.89
N LEU A 240 2.79 41.75 -1.56
CA LEU A 240 2.32 42.81 -0.66
C LEU A 240 3.07 44.12 -0.87
N PHE A 241 4.38 44.06 -1.09
CA PHE A 241 5.18 45.24 -1.41
C PHE A 241 4.66 45.95 -2.66
N ASP A 242 4.39 45.20 -3.73
CA ASP A 242 3.85 45.77 -4.97
C ASP A 242 2.45 46.37 -4.78
N ILE A 243 1.57 45.69 -4.03
CA ILE A 243 0.22 46.18 -3.72
C ILE A 243 0.32 47.48 -2.88
N ARG A 244 1.16 47.51 -1.84
CA ARG A 244 1.39 48.70 -1.01
C ARG A 244 1.92 49.86 -1.85
N ASN A 245 2.83 49.60 -2.78
CA ASN A 245 3.38 50.63 -3.67
C ASN A 245 2.35 51.15 -4.70
N HIS A 246 1.45 50.27 -5.18
CA HIS A 246 0.31 50.67 -6.01
C HIS A 246 -0.70 51.52 -5.24
N PHE A 247 -1.04 51.11 -4.02
CA PHE A 247 -1.94 51.85 -3.15
C PHE A 247 -1.37 53.23 -2.84
N TYR A 248 -0.10 53.30 -2.42
CA TYR A 248 0.58 54.56 -2.10
C TYR A 248 0.57 55.54 -3.27
N ARG A 249 0.94 55.09 -4.48
CA ARG A 249 0.89 55.93 -5.69
C ARG A 249 -0.50 56.43 -6.02
N ARG A 250 -1.53 55.60 -5.82
CA ARG A 250 -2.91 56.01 -6.06
C ARG A 250 -3.40 57.02 -5.03
N THR A 251 -3.04 56.85 -3.76
CA THR A 251 -3.37 57.77 -2.68
C THR A 251 -2.69 59.13 -2.85
N MET A 252 -1.44 59.17 -3.33
CA MET A 252 -0.74 60.43 -3.63
C MET A 252 -1.27 61.16 -4.87
N ALA A 253 -1.97 60.46 -5.76
CA ALA A 253 -2.60 61.02 -6.95
C ALA A 253 -4.09 61.42 -6.72
N LEU A 254 -4.61 61.23 -5.51
CA LEU A 254 -5.98 61.64 -5.16
C LEU A 254 -6.06 63.16 -5.00
N ASP A 255 -7.18 63.74 -5.41
CA ASP A 255 -7.48 65.15 -5.19
C ASP A 255 -7.86 65.41 -3.73
N LEU A 256 -7.66 66.66 -3.27
CA LEU A 256 -7.93 67.08 -1.89
C LEU A 256 -9.41 66.90 -1.50
N SER A 257 -10.36 66.95 -2.44
CA SER A 257 -11.78 66.78 -2.14
C SER A 257 -12.12 65.32 -1.80
N SER A 258 -11.66 64.36 -2.61
CA SER A 258 -11.78 62.93 -2.31
C SER A 258 -11.02 62.51 -1.06
N PHE A 259 -9.90 63.16 -0.74
CA PHE A 259 -9.13 62.89 0.47
C PHE A 259 -9.85 63.39 1.73
N ASN A 260 -10.54 64.53 1.65
CA ASN A 260 -11.33 65.09 2.75
C ASN A 260 -12.61 64.26 3.02
N ASP A 261 -13.25 63.72 1.98
CA ASP A 261 -14.44 62.88 2.11
C ASP A 261 -14.16 61.50 2.73
N GLN A 262 -13.00 60.90 2.44
CA GLN A 262 -12.65 59.56 2.96
C GLN A 262 -11.91 59.60 4.31
N GLY A 263 -11.28 60.72 4.64
CA GLY A 263 -10.52 60.88 5.88
C GLY A 263 -9.17 60.14 5.88
N SER A 264 -8.12 60.80 6.38
CA SER A 264 -6.76 60.24 6.44
C SER A 264 -6.67 58.97 7.30
N ALA A 265 -7.49 58.88 8.35
CA ALA A 265 -7.53 57.74 9.26
C ALA A 265 -8.06 56.46 8.58
N GLU A 266 -9.09 56.56 7.73
CA GLU A 266 -9.62 55.38 7.01
C GLU A 266 -8.62 54.88 5.96
N LEU A 267 -7.94 55.79 5.25
CA LEU A 267 -6.90 55.43 4.29
C LEU A 267 -5.73 54.70 4.96
N ILE A 268 -5.30 55.15 6.15
CA ILE A 268 -4.28 54.48 6.94
C ILE A 268 -4.77 53.10 7.41
N ALA A 269 -6.00 53.02 7.92
CA ALA A 269 -6.57 51.75 8.39
C ALA A 269 -6.66 50.71 7.25
N ARG A 270 -7.06 51.11 6.04
CA ARG A 270 -7.03 50.24 4.86
C ARG A 270 -5.60 49.87 4.45
N PHE A 271 -4.67 50.80 4.55
CA PHE A 271 -3.27 50.54 4.23
C PHE A 271 -2.60 49.57 5.20
N THR A 272 -2.97 49.57 6.47
CA THR A 272 -2.40 48.66 7.47
C THR A 272 -3.22 47.38 7.59
N ASN A 273 -4.48 47.49 8.02
CA ASN A 273 -5.29 46.35 8.42
C ASN A 273 -5.74 45.50 7.23
N ASP A 274 -6.17 46.11 6.13
CA ASP A 274 -6.59 45.35 4.96
C ASP A 274 -5.38 44.72 4.26
N MET A 275 -4.24 45.43 4.19
CA MET A 275 -3.02 44.87 3.62
C MET A 275 -2.49 43.68 4.42
N ASP A 276 -2.53 43.74 5.75
CA ASP A 276 -2.12 42.61 6.59
C ASP A 276 -3.08 41.43 6.46
N SER A 277 -4.39 41.71 6.40
CA SER A 277 -5.42 40.68 6.16
C SER A 277 -5.23 40.01 4.78
N LEU A 278 -4.91 40.80 3.75
CA LEU A 278 -4.57 40.30 2.42
C LEU A 278 -3.31 39.44 2.45
N GLY A 279 -2.31 39.82 3.24
CA GLY A 279 -1.09 39.05 3.45
C GLY A 279 -1.35 37.68 4.07
N GLN A 280 -2.09 37.64 5.17
CA GLN A 280 -2.49 36.40 5.83
C GLN A 280 -3.34 35.50 4.92
N GLY A 281 -4.23 36.11 4.14
CA GLY A 281 -5.02 35.42 3.11
C GLY A 281 -4.15 34.78 2.03
N LEU A 282 -3.20 35.54 1.46
CA LEU A 282 -2.22 35.04 0.48
C LEU A 282 -1.40 33.89 1.04
N ASN A 283 -0.89 34.02 2.26
CA ASN A 283 -0.13 32.96 2.92
C ASN A 283 -0.97 31.68 3.03
N THR A 284 -2.19 31.80 3.56
CA THR A 284 -3.09 30.65 3.76
C THR A 284 -3.40 29.95 2.43
N LEU A 285 -3.63 30.71 1.35
CA LEU A 285 -3.91 30.16 0.04
C LEU A 285 -2.72 29.42 -0.56
N LEU A 286 -1.56 30.09 -0.59
CA LEU A 286 -0.36 29.56 -1.24
C LEU A 286 0.27 28.42 -0.41
N SER A 287 0.19 28.48 0.92
CA SER A 287 0.77 27.49 1.83
C SER A 287 -0.15 26.30 2.08
N LYS A 288 -1.43 26.52 2.42
CA LYS A 288 -2.34 25.45 2.89
C LYS A 288 -3.25 24.95 1.78
N VAL A 289 -4.00 25.86 1.14
CA VAL A 289 -5.02 25.49 0.15
C VAL A 289 -4.42 24.78 -1.06
N ILE A 290 -3.17 25.05 -1.42
CA ILE A 290 -2.47 24.31 -2.48
C ILE A 290 -1.87 23.00 -1.96
N ARG A 291 -1.24 23.01 -0.77
CA ARG A 291 -0.48 21.86 -0.24
C ARG A 291 -1.35 20.72 0.26
N GLU A 292 -2.47 21.04 0.91
CA GLU A 292 -3.39 20.05 1.49
C GLU A 292 -4.01 19.13 0.44
N PRO A 293 -4.60 19.62 -0.68
CA PRO A 293 -5.12 18.73 -1.72
C PRO A 293 -4.00 17.94 -2.41
N LEU A 294 -2.80 18.49 -2.56
CA LEU A 294 -1.63 17.75 -3.06
C LEU A 294 -1.29 16.57 -2.15
N ARG A 295 -1.27 16.78 -0.83
CA ARG A 295 -1.07 15.70 0.16
C ARG A 295 -2.19 14.67 0.11
N ALA A 296 -3.45 15.11 0.05
CA ALA A 296 -4.60 14.24 -0.04
C ALA A 296 -4.56 13.39 -1.32
N LEU A 297 -4.28 13.99 -2.47
CA LEU A 297 -4.14 13.29 -3.76
C LEU A 297 -2.98 12.31 -3.75
N SER A 298 -1.83 12.67 -3.18
CA SER A 298 -0.68 11.75 -3.04
C SER A 298 -1.05 10.53 -2.20
N CYS A 299 -1.68 10.75 -1.05
CA CYS A 299 -2.09 9.65 -0.17
C CYS A 299 -3.18 8.78 -0.82
N LEU A 300 -4.16 9.40 -1.48
CA LEU A 300 -5.21 8.69 -2.20
C LEU A 300 -4.64 7.85 -3.35
N SER A 301 -3.71 8.41 -4.13
CA SER A 301 -3.05 7.70 -5.23
C SER A 301 -2.26 6.50 -4.71
N MET A 302 -1.53 6.67 -3.61
CA MET A 302 -0.79 5.58 -2.96
C MET A 302 -1.74 4.50 -2.42
N ALA A 303 -2.85 4.89 -1.79
CA ALA A 303 -3.85 3.95 -1.29
C ALA A 303 -4.50 3.15 -2.42
N MET A 304 -4.90 3.82 -3.51
CA MET A 304 -5.43 3.16 -4.70
C MET A 304 -4.43 2.20 -5.32
N TRP A 305 -3.13 2.54 -5.33
CA TRP A 305 -2.07 1.67 -5.84
C TRP A 305 -1.89 0.40 -4.99
N LEU A 306 -2.03 0.51 -3.66
CA LEU A 306 -1.96 -0.63 -2.74
C LEU A 306 -3.16 -1.57 -2.89
N ASN A 307 -4.39 -1.06 -2.78
CA ASN A 307 -5.60 -1.85 -2.95
C ASN A 307 -6.79 -0.99 -3.37
N TRP A 308 -6.99 -0.87 -4.68
CA TRP A 308 -8.06 -0.05 -5.25
C TRP A 308 -9.46 -0.46 -4.78
N ARG A 309 -9.72 -1.76 -4.54
CA ARG A 309 -11.04 -2.25 -4.09
C ARG A 309 -11.39 -1.76 -2.70
N LEU A 310 -10.46 -1.87 -1.75
CA LEU A 310 -10.65 -1.38 -0.38
C LEU A 310 -10.72 0.14 -0.34
N THR A 311 -9.88 0.83 -1.13
CA THR A 311 -9.90 2.29 -1.18
C THR A 311 -11.22 2.83 -1.73
N CYS A 312 -11.77 2.23 -2.80
CA CYS A 312 -13.08 2.63 -3.33
C CYS A 312 -14.20 2.43 -2.30
N LEU A 313 -14.19 1.31 -1.58
CA LEU A 313 -15.15 1.06 -0.50
C LEU A 313 -15.05 2.14 0.60
N ALA A 314 -13.83 2.44 1.04
CA ALA A 314 -13.59 3.50 2.04
C ALA A 314 -14.04 4.88 1.54
N LEU A 315 -13.81 5.20 0.26
CA LEU A 315 -14.17 6.48 -0.34
C LEU A 315 -15.69 6.72 -0.37
N VAL A 316 -16.49 5.65 -0.40
CA VAL A 316 -17.95 5.70 -0.29
C VAL A 316 -18.40 5.69 1.18
N LEU A 317 -17.80 4.84 2.00
CA LEU A 317 -18.20 4.65 3.40
C LEU A 317 -17.93 5.89 4.26
N VAL A 318 -16.78 6.53 4.09
CA VAL A 318 -16.36 7.70 4.87
C VAL A 318 -17.33 8.89 4.74
N PRO A 319 -17.71 9.36 3.53
CA PRO A 319 -18.67 10.45 3.41
C PRO A 319 -20.06 10.07 3.91
N VAL A 320 -20.50 8.82 3.72
CA VAL A 320 -21.76 8.33 4.31
C VAL A 320 -21.71 8.42 5.83
N SER A 321 -20.64 7.93 6.45
CA SER A 321 -20.45 7.99 7.90
C SER A 321 -20.34 9.43 8.42
N ALA A 322 -19.69 10.33 7.69
CA ALA A 322 -19.59 11.73 8.05
C ALA A 322 -20.95 12.44 7.97
N LEU A 323 -21.75 12.14 6.95
CA LEU A 323 -23.12 12.66 6.82
C LEU A 323 -24.04 12.15 7.92
N THR A 324 -23.89 10.89 8.36
CA THR A 324 -24.68 10.37 9.49
C THR A 324 -24.23 10.96 10.82
N ALA A 325 -22.93 11.13 11.04
CA ALA A 325 -22.39 11.71 12.27
C ALA A 325 -22.74 13.20 12.42
N ASN A 326 -22.74 13.97 11.33
CA ASN A 326 -23.16 15.38 11.35
C ASN A 326 -24.68 15.57 11.52
N ARG A 327 -25.46 14.48 11.50
CA ARG A 327 -26.91 14.49 11.74
C ARG A 327 -27.29 13.99 13.14
N ALA A 328 -26.34 13.48 13.92
CA ALA A 328 -26.52 13.05 15.31
C ALA A 328 -26.07 14.14 16.28
#